data_AF-A0A2A7UMF7-F1
#
_entry.id   AF-A0A2A7UMF7-F1
#
_cell.length_a   1.000
_cell.length_b   1.000
_cell.length_c   1.000
_cell.angle_alpha   90.00
_cell.angle_beta   90.00
_cell.angle_gamma   90.00
#
_symmetry.space_group_name_H-M   'P 1'
#
loop_
_entity.id
_entity.type
_entity.pdbx_description
1 polymer ?
#
loop_
_entity_poly.entity_id
_entity_poly.type
_entity_poly.pdbx_seq_one_letter_code
_entity_poly.pdbx_strand_id
1 'polypeptide(L)' 'MLRAALHNRHLDNVELVADGGITALTAPQTIEAGTDTLVAGSAIFNSTAADLSTAVQGLAQPAQNTATVRKR' A
#
# COMPACT_ATOMS: atom_id res chain seq x y z
N MET A 1 -1.91 17.66 -3.56
CA MET A 1 -1.17 16.50 -3.03
C MET A 1 -0.03 16.97 -2.14
N LEU A 2 0.21 16.30 -1.01
CA LEU A 2 1.22 16.69 -0.02
C LEU A 2 2.64 16.73 -0.64
N ARG A 3 3.00 15.73 -1.47
CA ARG A 3 4.29 15.69 -2.17
C ARG A 3 4.56 16.96 -2.96
N ALA A 4 3.60 17.41 -3.78
CA ALA A 4 3.74 18.65 -4.55
C ALA A 4 3.92 19.89 -3.64
N ALA A 5 3.23 19.92 -2.50
CA ALA A 5 3.35 21.00 -1.53
C ALA A 5 4.71 21.03 -0.81
N LEU A 6 5.39 19.88 -0.70
CA LEU A 6 6.75 19.77 -0.17
C LEU A 6 7.79 20.17 -1.21
N HIS A 7 7.61 19.72 -2.46
CA HIS A 7 8.44 20.13 -3.59
C HIS A 7 8.46 21.66 -3.79
N ASN A 8 7.28 22.31 -3.75
CA ASN A 8 7.17 23.77 -3.87
C ASN A 8 7.87 24.53 -2.74
N ARG A 9 8.14 23.87 -1.62
CA ARG A 9 8.87 24.42 -0.47
C ARG A 9 10.36 24.03 -0.48
N HIS A 10 10.82 23.36 -1.54
CA HIS A 10 12.18 22.83 -1.66
C HIS A 10 12.50 21.80 -0.55
N LEU A 11 11.49 21.02 -0.14
CA LEU A 11 11.59 19.95 0.87
C LEU A 11 11.53 18.58 0.17
N ASP A 12 12.48 18.34 -0.73
CA ASP A 12 12.49 17.15 -1.59
C ASP A 12 12.92 15.88 -0.85
N ASN A 13 13.66 16.02 0.26
CA ASN A 13 14.21 14.91 1.03
C ASN A 13 13.30 14.44 2.18
N VAL A 14 12.00 14.71 2.09
CA VAL A 14 11.01 14.30 3.09
C VAL A 14 10.36 12.99 2.66
N GLU A 15 10.52 11.95 3.46
CA GLU A 15 9.80 10.69 3.31
C GLU A 15 8.33 10.85 3.72
N LEU A 16 7.42 10.33 2.89
CA LEU A 16 6.01 10.23 3.20
C LEU A 16 5.66 8.81 3.64
N VAL A 17 5.14 8.70 4.86
CA VAL A 17 4.72 7.43 5.47
C VAL A 17 3.20 7.42 5.61
N ALA A 18 2.55 6.36 5.14
CA ALA A 18 1.12 6.14 5.35
C ALA A 18 0.88 5.03 6.37
N ASP A 19 0.12 5.36 7.41
CA ASP A 19 -0.26 4.47 8.50
C ASP A 19 -1.78 4.47 8.70
N GLY A 20 -2.31 3.30 9.06
CA GLY A 20 -3.72 3.05 9.28
C GLY A 20 -4.43 2.56 8.02
N GLY A 21 -5.05 1.38 8.11
CA GLY A 21 -5.91 0.86 7.04
C GLY A 21 -5.18 0.44 5.75
N ILE A 22 -3.86 0.26 5.78
CA ILE A 22 -3.12 -0.29 4.63
C ILE A 22 -3.46 -1.77 4.46
N THR A 23 -3.93 -2.11 3.27
CA THR A 23 -4.32 -3.45 2.80
C THR A 23 -3.87 -3.62 1.35
N ALA A 24 -4.01 -4.82 0.77
CA ALA A 24 -3.74 -5.03 -0.66
C ALA A 24 -4.61 -4.17 -1.59
N LEU A 25 -5.76 -3.68 -1.11
CA LEU A 25 -6.64 -2.77 -1.85
C LEU A 25 -6.16 -1.31 -1.77
N THR A 26 -5.75 -0.85 -0.59
CA THR A 26 -5.42 0.56 -0.32
C THR A 26 -3.95 0.89 -0.55
N ALA A 27 -3.05 -0.09 -0.50
CA ALA A 27 -1.62 0.10 -0.75
C ALA A 27 -1.34 0.72 -2.14
N PRO A 28 -1.90 0.22 -3.27
CA PRO A 28 -1.66 0.81 -4.59
C PRO A 28 -2.13 2.27 -4.68
N GLN A 29 -3.28 2.59 -4.11
CA GLN A 29 -3.84 3.95 -4.09
C GLN A 29 -2.95 4.91 -3.30
N THR A 30 -2.38 4.43 -2.20
CA THR A 30 -1.53 5.21 -1.31
C THR A 30 -0.16 5.49 -1.93
N ILE A 31 0.38 4.51 -2.67
CA ILE A 31 1.58 4.68 -3.50
C ILE A 31 1.32 5.69 -4.62
N GLU A 32 0.21 5.56 -5.35
CA GLU A 32 -0.18 6.49 -6.42
C GLU A 32 -0.35 7.94 -5.91
N ALA A 33 -0.82 8.11 -4.67
CA ALA A 33 -0.92 9.41 -4.02
C ALA A 33 0.44 10.04 -3.66
N GLY A 34 1.55 9.29 -3.79
CA GLY A 34 2.92 9.76 -3.62
C GLY A 34 3.56 9.40 -2.27
N THR A 35 3.11 8.33 -1.63
CA THR A 35 3.70 7.80 -0.38
C THR A 35 4.91 6.92 -0.68
N ASP A 36 5.97 7.02 0.12
CA ASP A 36 7.21 6.24 -0.03
C ASP A 36 7.16 4.94 0.78
N THR A 37 6.62 4.99 2.01
CA THR A 37 6.59 3.87 2.95
C THR A 37 5.18 3.57 3.46
N LEU A 38 4.85 2.29 3.57
CA LEU A 38 3.56 1.80 4.05
C LEU A 38 3.69 1.12 5.42
N VAL A 39 2.76 1.41 6.33
CA VAL A 39 2.64 0.77 7.64
C VAL A 39 1.35 -0.04 7.68
N ALA A 40 1.49 -1.37 7.80
CA ALA A 40 0.37 -2.32 7.63
C ALA A 40 0.33 -3.39 8.74
N GLY A 41 0.02 -2.99 9.97
CA GLY A 41 -0.04 -3.92 11.10
C GLY A 41 -1.10 -5.01 10.94
N SER A 42 -2.39 -4.63 10.95
CA SER A 42 -3.49 -5.60 10.92
C SER A 42 -3.53 -6.44 9.65
N ALA A 43 -3.21 -5.86 8.49
CA ALA A 43 -3.18 -6.59 7.22
C ALA A 43 -2.06 -7.64 7.14
N ILE A 44 -0.96 -7.48 7.89
CA ILE A 44 0.11 -8.47 7.97
C ILE A 44 -0.19 -9.50 9.07
N PHE A 45 -0.41 -9.04 10.31
CA PHE A 45 -0.47 -9.93 11.47
C PHE A 45 -1.79 -10.70 11.61
N ASN A 46 -2.88 -10.23 10.99
CA ASN A 46 -4.15 -10.96 10.93
C ASN A 46 -4.39 -11.62 9.55
N SER A 47 -3.36 -11.67 8.70
CA SER A 47 -3.44 -12.31 7.38
C SER A 47 -3.61 -13.82 7.49
N THR A 48 -4.28 -14.42 6.50
CA THR A 48 -4.33 -15.88 6.32
C THR A 48 -3.19 -16.41 5.43
N ALA A 49 -2.19 -15.58 5.13
CA ALA A 49 -1.01 -15.99 4.36
C ALA A 49 -0.20 -17.06 5.09
N ALA A 50 0.54 -17.87 4.34
CA ALA A 50 1.36 -18.95 4.89
C ALA A 50 2.48 -18.45 5.82
N ASP A 51 3.01 -17.25 5.55
CA ASP A 51 4.05 -16.59 6.33
C ASP A 51 3.99 -15.06 6.19
N LEU A 52 4.76 -14.37 7.05
CA LEU A 52 4.84 -12.90 7.06
C LEU A 52 5.40 -12.32 5.75
N SER A 53 6.33 -13.02 5.10
CA SER A 53 6.93 -12.56 3.84
C SER A 53 5.86 -12.51 2.75
N THR A 54 5.02 -13.54 2.66
CA THR A 54 3.89 -13.62 1.74
C THR A 54 2.87 -12.52 2.01
N ALA A 55 2.56 -12.25 3.28
CA ALA A 55 1.66 -11.15 3.64
C ALA A 55 2.22 -9.78 3.23
N VAL A 56 3.51 -9.52 3.47
CA VAL A 56 4.19 -8.28 3.07
C VAL A 56 4.24 -8.13 1.54
N GLN A 57 4.60 -9.20 0.81
CA GLN A 57 4.64 -9.21 -0.65
C GLN A 57 3.27 -8.92 -1.26
N GLY A 58 2.19 -9.39 -0.63
CA GLY A 58 0.82 -9.11 -1.05
C GLY A 58 0.41 -7.64 -0.95
N LEU A 59 1.13 -6.80 -0.19
CA LEU A 59 0.92 -5.35 -0.13
C LEU A 59 1.70 -4.59 -1.21
N ALA A 60 2.86 -5.13 -1.61
CA ALA A 60 3.77 -4.51 -2.56
C ALA A 60 3.38 -4.77 -4.03
N GLN A 61 2.51 -5.76 -4.27
CA GLN A 61 2.02 -6.08 -5.59
C GLN A 61 0.63 -5.46 -5.79
N PRO A 62 0.34 -4.83 -6.95
CA PRO A 62 -1.03 -4.45 -7.27
C PRO A 62 -1.88 -5.72 -7.21
N ALA A 63 -3.02 -5.63 -6.53
CA ALA A 63 -3.94 -6.75 -6.34
C ALA A 63 -4.18 -7.46 -7.69
N GLN A 64 -3.73 -8.71 -7.81
CA GLN A 64 -4.08 -9.55 -8.95
C GLN A 64 -5.59 -9.73 -8.88
N ASN A 65 -6.28 -9.11 -9.83
CA ASN A 65 -7.74 -9.05 -9.88
C ASN A 65 -8.29 -10.48 -10.00
N THR A 66 -8.61 -11.10 -8.87
CA THR A 66 -9.30 -12.41 -8.79
C THR A 66 -10.80 -12.17 -9.00
N ALA A 67 -11.13 -11.55 -10.13
CA ALA A 67 -12.47 -11.60 -10.68
C ALA A 67 -12.68 -13.01 -11.22
N THR A 68 -13.09 -13.93 -10.35
CA THR A 68 -13.70 -15.20 -10.77
C THR A 68 -14.96 -14.85 -11.56
N VAL A 69 -14.84 -14.81 -12.88
CA VAL A 69 -15.97 -14.83 -13.80
C VAL A 69 -16.71 -16.13 -13.55
N ARG A 70 -17.75 -16.08 -12.70
CA ARG A 70 -18.76 -17.14 -12.63
C ARG A 70 -19.52 -17.12 -13.96
N LYS A 71 -19.10 -17.96 -14.92
CA LYS A 71 -19.93 -18.32 -16.06
C LYS A 71 -21.20 -18.98 -15.52
N ARG A 72 -22.34 -18.38 -15.86
CA ARG A 72 -23.66 -19.00 -15.73
C ARG A 72 -23.81 -20.12 -16.75
#